data_AF-A5A8R3-F1
#
_entry.id   AF-A5A8R3-F1
#
_cell.length_a   1.000
_cell.length_b   1.000
_cell.length_c   1.000
_cell.angle_alpha   90.00
_cell.angle_beta   90.00
_cell.angle_gamma   90.00
#
_symmetry.space_group_name_H-M   'P 1'
#
loop_
_entity.id
_entity.type
_entity.pdbx_description
1 polymer ?
#
loop_
_entity_poly.entity_id
_entity_poly.type
_entity_poly.pdbx_seq_one_letter_code
_entity_poly.pdbx_strand_id
1 'polypeptide(L)'
;MGNCIFAGPRSSHGIVPSNVYSKVETLELIDANVGTRHATSKVTTRYFRCIEEIEKTTNGIVNIFNDATQFLREDRDDEFKTTMESLQTRLFDLHQNVTLLFKLSVFKIDFSIRERKDIGKEIMLLVEDLWKTIKDVFEGTEAGLKNIESKIEMLVKKSSDLTTMY
;
A
#
# COMPACT_ATOMS: atom_id res chain seq x y z
N MET A 1 -19.65 23.13 -3.69
CA MET A 1 -19.43 22.20 -4.82
C MET A 1 -18.18 21.40 -4.49
N GLY A 2 -18.35 20.19 -3.92
CA GLY A 2 -17.22 19.32 -3.56
C GLY A 2 -16.82 18.49 -4.76
N ASN A 3 -15.55 18.57 -5.15
CA ASN A 3 -15.01 17.87 -6.31
C ASN A 3 -15.01 16.36 -6.08
N CYS A 4 -15.81 15.63 -6.87
CA CYS A 4 -15.72 14.20 -7.00
C CYS A 4 -14.50 13.86 -7.88
N ILE A 5 -13.53 13.11 -7.34
CA ILE A 5 -12.45 12.55 -8.14
C ILE A 5 -13.04 11.36 -8.89
N PHE A 6 -13.18 11.49 -10.21
CA PHE A 6 -13.54 10.38 -11.09
C PHE A 6 -12.33 9.46 -11.25
N ALA A 7 -12.35 8.30 -10.60
CA ALA A 7 -11.52 7.17 -11.00
C ALA A 7 -12.28 6.37 -12.06
N GLY A 8 -11.62 6.10 -13.18
CA GLY A 8 -12.17 5.39 -14.33
C GLY A 8 -12.62 3.94 -14.04
N PRO A 9 -13.27 3.29 -15.03
CA PRO A 9 -14.31 2.32 -14.77
C PRO A 9 -13.78 0.88 -14.70
N ARG A 10 -13.72 0.29 -13.50
CA ARG A 10 -13.88 -1.16 -13.31
C ARG A 10 -14.71 -1.46 -12.06
N SER A 11 -16.01 -1.60 -12.29
CA SER A 11 -16.93 -2.52 -11.58
C SER A 11 -16.79 -2.67 -10.06
N SER A 12 -17.37 -1.74 -9.29
CA SER A 12 -18.41 -2.07 -8.31
C SER A 12 -18.98 -0.78 -7.74
N HIS A 13 -20.30 -0.69 -7.71
CA HIS A 13 -21.02 0.45 -7.20
C HIS A 13 -20.79 0.59 -5.70
N GLY A 14 -19.99 1.59 -5.32
CA GLY A 14 -19.90 2.10 -3.98
C GLY A 14 -19.60 3.58 -4.06
N ILE A 15 -20.65 4.42 -4.12
CA ILE A 15 -20.51 5.85 -3.81
C ILE A 15 -20.02 5.89 -2.36
N VAL A 16 -18.72 6.12 -2.16
CA VAL A 16 -18.17 6.30 -0.83
C VAL A 16 -18.55 7.71 -0.40
N PRO A 17 -19.37 7.90 0.65
CA PRO A 17 -19.71 9.22 1.13
C PRO A 17 -18.42 9.95 1.56
N SER A 18 -18.21 11.18 1.11
CA SER A 18 -17.03 12.01 1.43
C SER A 18 -16.82 12.23 2.94
N ASN A 19 -17.87 12.00 3.72
CA ASN A 19 -17.92 11.95 5.18
C ASN A 19 -17.27 10.71 5.82
N VAL A 20 -16.83 9.70 5.04
CA VAL A 20 -15.96 8.61 5.55
C VAL A 20 -14.50 9.06 5.67
N TYR A 21 -14.12 10.15 4.99
CA TYR A 21 -12.77 10.74 5.01
C TYR A 21 -12.68 12.05 5.82
N SER A 22 -13.76 12.51 6.45
CA SER A 22 -13.80 13.83 7.13
C SER A 22 -13.36 13.81 8.60
N LYS A 23 -12.70 12.76 9.07
CA LYS A 23 -11.87 12.84 10.27
C LYS A 23 -10.44 12.58 9.84
N VAL A 24 -9.78 13.68 9.45
CA VAL A 24 -8.32 13.76 9.47
C VAL A 24 -7.91 13.62 10.93
N GLU A 25 -7.90 12.39 11.44
CA GLU A 25 -6.90 12.02 12.43
C GLU A 25 -5.61 12.02 11.62
N THR A 26 -4.89 13.14 11.66
CA THR A 26 -3.53 13.23 11.14
C THR A 26 -2.74 12.01 11.63
N LEU A 27 -1.84 11.47 10.81
CA LEU A 27 -0.98 10.35 11.20
C LEU A 27 -0.33 10.55 12.59
N GLU A 28 -0.10 11.82 12.97
CA GLU A 28 0.34 12.26 14.29
C GLU A 28 -0.60 11.87 15.46
N LEU A 29 -1.92 11.97 15.30
CA LEU A 29 -2.89 11.50 16.31
C LEU A 29 -2.90 9.97 16.45
N ILE A 30 -2.49 9.26 15.40
CA ILE A 30 -2.39 7.80 15.44
C ILE A 30 -1.15 7.37 16.25
N ASP A 31 -0.07 8.17 16.30
CA ASP A 31 1.14 7.92 17.11
C ASP A 31 0.88 7.82 18.60
N ALA A 32 0.04 8.68 19.16
CA ALA A 32 -0.25 8.65 20.59
C ALA A 32 -1.18 7.49 21.01
N ASN A 33 -2.00 6.96 20.10
CA ASN A 33 -3.16 6.13 20.45
C ASN A 33 -2.98 4.62 20.27
N VAL A 34 -1.76 4.14 20.02
CA VAL A 34 -1.51 2.71 19.75
C VAL A 34 -1.88 1.83 20.95
N GLY A 35 -2.74 0.84 20.74
CA GLY A 35 -3.12 -0.12 21.79
C GLY A 35 -3.91 0.46 22.96
N THR A 36 -4.54 1.63 22.80
CA THR A 36 -5.25 2.33 23.89
C THR A 36 -6.68 1.83 24.11
N ARG A 37 -7.33 1.29 23.07
CA ARG A 37 -8.73 0.82 23.14
C ARG A 37 -8.82 -0.70 23.22
N HIS A 38 -9.78 -1.26 23.92
CA HIS A 38 -9.97 -2.71 23.91
C HIS A 38 -10.47 -3.20 22.54
N ALA A 39 -9.79 -4.20 21.97
CA ALA A 39 -10.23 -4.83 20.73
C ALA A 39 -11.43 -5.77 21.00
N THR A 40 -12.37 -5.79 20.07
CA THR A 40 -13.35 -6.89 19.98
C THR A 40 -12.77 -8.03 19.15
N SER A 41 -13.34 -9.23 19.24
CA SER A 41 -12.96 -10.35 18.36
C SER A 41 -13.06 -9.95 16.88
N LYS A 42 -14.12 -9.24 16.48
CA LYS A 42 -14.29 -8.74 15.10
C LYS A 42 -13.17 -7.79 14.65
N VAL A 43 -12.72 -6.90 15.53
CA VAL A 43 -11.61 -5.97 15.24
C VAL A 43 -10.29 -6.73 15.11
N THR A 44 -10.05 -7.70 16.00
CA THR A 44 -8.88 -8.58 15.98
C THR A 44 -8.78 -9.33 14.66
N THR A 45 -9.87 -10.00 14.23
CA THR A 45 -9.91 -10.69 12.93
C THR A 45 -9.68 -9.73 11.76
N ARG A 46 -10.29 -8.53 11.81
CA ARG A 46 -10.12 -7.53 10.75
C ARG A 46 -8.68 -7.03 10.64
N TYR A 47 -7.97 -6.93 11.77
CA TYR A 47 -6.57 -6.50 11.80
C TYR A 47 -5.64 -7.53 11.16
N PHE A 48 -5.74 -8.80 11.54
CA PHE A 48 -4.92 -9.85 10.92
C PHE A 48 -5.24 -10.04 9.44
N ARG A 49 -6.53 -9.97 9.06
CA ARG A 49 -6.90 -9.95 7.64
C ARG A 49 -6.31 -8.75 6.90
N CYS A 50 -6.22 -7.58 7.54
CA CYS A 50 -5.58 -6.41 6.93
C CYS A 50 -4.09 -6.65 6.66
N ILE A 51 -3.38 -7.34 7.56
CA ILE A 51 -1.98 -7.73 7.38
C ILE A 51 -1.84 -8.71 6.19
N GLU A 52 -2.70 -9.73 6.11
CA GLU A 52 -2.72 -10.66 4.97
C GLU A 52 -2.99 -9.94 3.63
N GLU A 53 -3.90 -8.96 3.62
CA GLU A 53 -4.18 -8.17 2.41
C GLU A 53 -3.01 -7.23 2.04
N ILE A 54 -2.21 -6.77 3.00
CA ILE A 54 -0.96 -6.04 2.71
C ILE A 54 0.01 -6.98 1.97
N GLU A 55 0.24 -8.19 2.48
CA GLU A 55 1.13 -9.18 1.86
C GLU A 55 0.67 -9.58 0.45
N LYS A 56 -0.62 -9.89 0.28
CA LYS A 56 -1.18 -10.22 -1.05
C LYS A 56 -1.02 -9.07 -2.03
N THR A 57 -1.25 -7.83 -1.60
CA THR A 57 -1.07 -6.67 -2.47
C THR A 57 0.39 -6.48 -2.85
N THR A 58 1.32 -6.66 -1.91
CA THR A 58 2.77 -6.63 -2.21
C THR A 58 3.17 -7.71 -3.22
N ASN A 59 2.69 -8.94 -3.08
CA ASN A 59 2.96 -10.00 -4.07
C ASN A 59 2.37 -9.65 -5.45
N GLY A 60 1.20 -9.00 -5.49
CA GLY A 60 0.63 -8.47 -6.73
C GLY A 60 1.52 -7.40 -7.38
N ILE A 61 2.13 -6.51 -6.59
CA ILE A 61 3.09 -5.50 -7.06
C ILE A 61 4.31 -6.17 -7.70
N VAL A 62 4.86 -7.21 -7.07
CA VAL A 62 6.00 -7.97 -7.60
C VAL A 62 5.68 -8.57 -8.97
N ASN A 63 4.52 -9.23 -9.10
CA ASN A 63 4.11 -9.85 -10.36
C ASN A 63 3.96 -8.80 -11.48
N ILE A 64 3.29 -7.68 -11.20
CA ILE A 64 3.11 -6.59 -12.16
C ILE A 64 4.47 -6.00 -12.58
N PHE A 65 5.39 -5.83 -11.63
CA PHE A 65 6.74 -5.33 -11.95
C PHE A 65 7.52 -6.32 -12.83
N ASN A 66 7.47 -7.61 -12.53
CA ASN A 66 8.11 -8.64 -13.36
C ASN A 66 7.54 -8.63 -14.79
N ASP A 67 6.22 -8.55 -14.94
CA ASP A 67 5.57 -8.43 -16.25
C ASP A 67 6.04 -7.17 -17.00
N ALA A 68 6.14 -6.03 -16.31
CA ALA A 68 6.65 -4.79 -16.90
C ALA A 68 8.10 -4.96 -17.39
N THR A 69 8.99 -5.53 -16.57
CA THR A 69 10.38 -5.77 -16.99
C THR A 69 10.47 -6.72 -18.17
N GLN A 70 9.57 -7.70 -18.27
CA GLN A 70 9.50 -8.60 -19.43
C GLN A 70 9.06 -7.85 -20.68
N PHE A 71 7.99 -7.05 -20.63
CA PHE A 71 7.53 -6.28 -21.79
C PHE A 71 8.57 -5.30 -22.30
N LEU A 72 9.32 -4.67 -21.40
CA LEU A 72 10.44 -3.81 -21.80
C LEU A 72 11.53 -4.58 -22.54
N ARG A 73 11.87 -5.80 -22.11
CA ARG A 73 12.86 -6.65 -22.80
C ARG A 73 12.39 -7.17 -24.16
N GLU A 74 11.07 -7.23 -24.34
CA GLU A 74 10.41 -7.63 -25.60
C GLU A 74 10.15 -6.44 -26.54
N ASP A 75 10.63 -5.23 -26.21
CA ASP A 75 10.39 -3.97 -26.94
C ASP A 75 8.88 -3.68 -27.13
N ARG A 76 8.07 -4.00 -26.11
CA ARG A 76 6.60 -3.80 -26.07
C ARG A 76 6.22 -2.59 -25.24
N ASP A 77 6.51 -1.41 -25.76
CA ASP A 77 6.40 -0.13 -25.04
C ASP A 77 4.98 0.19 -24.55
N ASP A 78 3.95 -0.11 -25.34
CA ASP A 78 2.55 0.16 -24.97
C ASP A 78 2.09 -0.73 -23.80
N GLU A 79 2.46 -2.02 -23.82
CA GLU A 79 2.18 -2.95 -22.74
C GLU A 79 3.02 -2.65 -21.50
N PHE A 80 4.28 -2.26 -21.67
CA PHE A 80 5.10 -1.76 -20.56
C PHE A 80 4.41 -0.60 -19.87
N LYS A 81 3.98 0.41 -20.64
CA LYS A 81 3.30 1.60 -20.10
C LYS A 81 2.03 1.24 -19.35
N THR A 82 1.18 0.41 -19.95
CA THR A 82 -0.08 -0.06 -19.34
C THR A 82 0.16 -0.84 -18.04
N THR A 83 1.22 -1.64 -18.01
CA THR A 83 1.60 -2.43 -16.83
C THR A 83 2.14 -1.54 -15.72
N MET A 84 2.93 -0.52 -16.06
CA MET A 84 3.40 0.47 -15.09
C MET A 84 2.27 1.34 -14.51
N GLU A 85 1.24 1.68 -15.29
CA GLU A 85 0.02 2.33 -14.77
C GLU A 85 -0.75 1.40 -13.81
N SER A 86 -0.77 0.10 -14.11
CA SER A 86 -1.34 -0.92 -13.23
C SER A 86 -0.55 -1.04 -11.92
N LEU A 87 0.78 -0.89 -11.97
CA LEU A 87 1.65 -0.85 -10.78
C LEU A 87 1.30 0.32 -9.86
N GLN A 88 1.07 1.51 -10.42
CA GLN A 88 0.64 2.68 -9.64
C GLN A 88 -0.71 2.46 -8.95
N THR A 89 -1.64 1.80 -9.64
CA THR A 89 -2.95 1.44 -9.06
C THR A 89 -2.77 0.48 -7.88
N ARG A 90 -1.86 -0.49 -8.00
CA ARG A 90 -1.62 -1.45 -6.92
C ARG A 90 -0.87 -0.86 -5.72
N LEU A 91 0.00 0.12 -5.96
CA LEU A 91 0.61 0.93 -4.89
C LEU A 91 -0.43 1.75 -4.13
N PHE A 92 -1.45 2.29 -4.82
CA PHE A 92 -2.56 2.96 -4.16
C PHE A 92 -3.36 2.02 -3.25
N ASP A 93 -3.68 0.81 -3.72
CA ASP A 93 -4.34 -0.21 -2.90
C ASP A 93 -3.54 -0.52 -1.64
N LEU A 94 -2.22 -0.65 -1.78
CA LEU A 94 -1.32 -0.91 -0.66
C LEU A 94 -1.33 0.25 0.35
N HIS A 95 -1.25 1.50 -0.13
CA HIS A 95 -1.38 2.69 0.70
C HIS A 95 -2.69 2.68 1.51
N GLN A 96 -3.81 2.31 0.88
CA GLN A 96 -5.11 2.19 1.56
C GLN A 96 -5.09 1.10 2.64
N ASN A 97 -4.51 -0.07 2.35
CA ASN A 97 -4.40 -1.16 3.31
C ASN A 97 -3.54 -0.77 4.53
N VAL A 98 -2.40 -0.11 4.32
CA VAL A 98 -1.54 0.39 5.41
C VAL A 98 -2.25 1.47 6.22
N THR A 99 -3.00 2.36 5.57
CA THR A 99 -3.83 3.36 6.26
C THR A 99 -4.89 2.69 7.14
N LEU A 100 -5.49 1.59 6.68
CA LEU A 100 -6.43 0.80 7.48
C LEU A 100 -5.72 0.13 8.68
N LEU A 101 -4.52 -0.42 8.49
CA LEU A 101 -3.70 -0.98 9.57
C LEU A 101 -3.48 0.04 10.68
N PHE A 102 -3.14 1.28 10.33
CA PHE A 102 -2.97 2.38 11.29
C PHE A 102 -4.25 2.69 12.08
N LYS A 103 -5.41 2.74 11.40
CA LYS A 103 -6.70 2.95 12.07
C LYS A 103 -7.05 1.82 13.03
N LEU A 104 -6.65 0.59 12.74
CA LEU A 104 -6.87 -0.56 13.61
C LEU A 104 -5.82 -0.66 14.72
N SER A 105 -4.66 -0.03 14.56
CA SER A 105 -3.57 -0.05 15.55
C SER A 105 -3.90 0.69 16.85
N VAL A 106 -5.01 1.43 16.90
CA VAL A 106 -5.49 2.07 18.14
C VAL A 106 -6.04 1.06 19.16
N PHE A 107 -6.37 -0.15 18.72
CA PHE A 107 -6.93 -1.19 19.57
C PHE A 107 -5.83 -2.10 20.13
N LYS A 108 -5.93 -2.55 21.37
CA LYS A 108 -5.02 -3.53 21.98
C LYS A 108 -5.35 -4.92 21.44
N ILE A 109 -4.59 -5.35 20.44
CA ILE A 109 -4.82 -6.60 19.70
C ILE A 109 -3.84 -7.68 20.17
N ASP A 110 -2.55 -7.38 20.12
CA ASP A 110 -1.46 -8.21 20.64
C ASP A 110 -0.29 -7.34 21.12
N PHE A 111 0.80 -7.97 21.53
CA PHE A 111 1.98 -7.28 22.05
C PHE A 111 2.77 -6.56 20.96
N SER A 112 2.75 -7.08 19.73
CA SER A 112 3.56 -6.60 18.59
C SER A 112 2.92 -5.46 17.80
N ILE A 113 1.80 -4.90 18.29
CA ILE A 113 1.02 -3.91 17.55
C ILE A 113 1.79 -2.62 17.27
N ARG A 114 2.70 -2.23 18.16
CA ARG A 114 3.52 -1.03 17.99
C ARG A 114 4.57 -1.26 16.90
N GLU A 115 5.25 -2.39 16.97
CA GLU A 115 6.25 -2.82 16.00
C GLU A 115 5.64 -2.96 14.61
N ARG A 116 4.46 -3.59 14.49
CA ARG A 116 3.74 -3.68 13.21
C ARG A 116 3.35 -2.32 12.67
N LYS A 117 3.00 -1.37 13.54
CA LYS A 117 2.71 -0.01 13.10
C LYS A 117 3.96 0.69 12.58
N ASP A 118 5.11 0.52 13.25
CA ASP A 118 6.36 1.12 12.80
C ASP A 118 6.79 0.55 11.45
N ILE A 119 6.66 -0.76 11.23
CA ILE A 119 6.85 -1.37 9.92
C ILE A 119 5.86 -0.80 8.89
N GLY A 120 4.59 -0.61 9.28
CA GLY A 120 3.61 0.04 8.42
C GLY A 120 4.02 1.44 7.97
N LYS A 121 4.71 2.22 8.81
CA LYS A 121 5.26 3.53 8.42
C LYS A 121 6.37 3.39 7.38
N GLU A 122 7.27 2.44 7.58
CA GLU A 122 8.33 2.17 6.62
C GLU A 122 7.77 1.75 5.26
N ILE A 123 6.74 0.90 5.24
CA ILE A 123 6.02 0.54 4.02
C ILE A 123 5.39 1.78 3.37
N MET A 124 4.76 2.66 4.14
CA MET A 124 4.15 3.88 3.60
C MET A 124 5.18 4.77 2.90
N LEU A 125 6.34 4.96 3.51
CA LEU A 125 7.44 5.73 2.93
C LEU A 125 7.96 5.07 1.63
N LEU A 126 8.10 3.74 1.61
CA LEU A 126 8.50 3.01 0.41
C LEU A 126 7.47 3.16 -0.72
N VAL A 127 6.17 3.13 -0.41
CA VAL A 127 5.10 3.32 -1.40
C VAL A 127 5.14 4.72 -1.99
N GLU A 128 5.28 5.76 -1.17
CA GLU A 128 5.41 7.15 -1.64
C GLU A 128 6.64 7.34 -2.54
N ASP A 129 7.76 6.70 -2.16
CA ASP A 129 9.00 6.79 -2.90
C ASP A 129 8.97 5.99 -4.22
N LEU A 130 8.32 4.82 -4.24
CA LEU A 130 8.02 4.06 -5.45
C LEU A 130 7.15 4.86 -6.41
N TRP A 131 6.12 5.55 -5.90
CA TRP A 131 5.24 6.38 -6.73
C TRP A 131 6.00 7.48 -7.47
N LYS A 132 6.92 8.16 -6.78
CA LYS A 132 7.80 9.17 -7.40
C LYS A 132 8.70 8.53 -8.44
N THR A 133 9.36 7.42 -8.10
CA THR A 133 10.30 6.73 -8.99
C THR A 133 9.63 6.23 -10.27
N ILE A 134 8.41 5.69 -10.19
CA ILE A 134 7.65 5.24 -11.38
C ILE A 134 7.36 6.41 -12.31
N LYS A 135 7.02 7.58 -11.75
CA LYS A 135 6.79 8.78 -12.55
C LYS A 135 8.07 9.18 -13.32
N ASP A 136 9.23 9.10 -12.68
CA ASP A 136 10.52 9.42 -13.31
C ASP A 136 10.93 8.36 -14.37
N VAL A 137 10.55 7.09 -14.20
CA VAL A 137 10.80 6.04 -15.21
C VAL A 137 10.04 6.30 -16.51
N PHE A 138 8.81 6.83 -16.43
CA PHE A 138 8.09 7.25 -17.64
C PHE A 138 8.81 8.38 -18.41
N GLU A 139 9.77 9.07 -17.79
CA GLU A 139 10.59 10.10 -18.41
C GLU A 139 11.90 9.54 -19.02
N GLY A 140 12.11 8.20 -18.98
CA GLY A 140 13.09 7.51 -19.83
C GLY A 140 14.46 7.21 -19.21
N THR A 141 14.53 6.87 -17.91
CA THR A 141 15.80 6.50 -17.27
C THR A 141 15.88 5.02 -16.88
N GLU A 142 16.78 4.28 -17.50
CA GLU A 142 17.06 2.85 -17.21
C GLU A 142 17.47 2.63 -15.73
N ALA A 143 18.12 3.62 -15.13
CA ALA A 143 18.45 3.64 -13.71
C ALA A 143 17.21 3.58 -12.80
N GLY A 144 16.07 4.10 -13.26
CA GLY A 144 14.83 4.10 -12.50
C GLY A 144 14.27 2.69 -12.28
N LEU A 145 14.42 1.77 -13.24
CA LEU A 145 13.93 0.40 -13.07
C LEU A 145 14.69 -0.40 -12.00
N LYS A 146 16.03 -0.30 -11.98
CA LYS A 146 16.83 -0.92 -10.91
C LYS A 146 16.49 -0.36 -9.53
N ASN A 147 16.17 0.93 -9.48
CA ASN A 147 15.74 1.56 -8.24
C ASN A 147 14.36 1.05 -7.79
N ILE A 148 13.42 0.88 -8.73
CA ILE A 148 12.11 0.27 -8.44
C ILE A 148 12.29 -1.17 -7.95
N GLU A 149 13.12 -1.98 -8.60
CA GLU A 149 13.39 -3.37 -8.22
C GLU A 149 13.87 -3.44 -6.76
N SER A 150 14.92 -2.69 -6.41
CA SER A 150 15.46 -2.66 -5.04
C SER A 150 14.42 -2.23 -4.00
N LYS A 151 13.57 -1.24 -4.34
CA LYS A 151 12.49 -0.79 -3.45
C LYS A 151 11.38 -1.83 -3.30
N ILE A 152 11.06 -2.57 -4.36
CA ILE A 152 10.10 -3.68 -4.29
C ILE A 152 10.65 -4.82 -3.43
N GLU A 153 11.94 -5.15 -3.52
CA GLU A 153 12.57 -6.14 -2.63
C GLU A 153 12.48 -5.72 -1.15
N MET A 154 12.76 -4.45 -0.86
CA MET A 154 12.58 -3.91 0.49
C MET A 154 11.12 -3.99 0.93
N LEU A 155 10.18 -3.68 0.05
CA LEU A 155 8.75 -3.75 0.33
C LEU A 155 8.30 -5.18 0.65
N VAL A 156 8.76 -6.17 -0.11
CA VAL A 156 8.51 -7.60 0.16
C VAL A 156 9.02 -7.97 1.54
N LYS A 157 10.27 -7.61 1.86
CA LYS A 157 10.85 -7.87 3.19
C LYS A 157 10.00 -7.28 4.31
N LYS A 158 9.61 -6.01 4.19
CA LYS A 158 8.79 -5.34 5.22
C LYS A 158 7.39 -5.91 5.35
N SER A 159 6.77 -6.33 4.25
CA SER A 159 5.48 -7.03 4.31
C SER A 159 5.60 -8.40 4.98
N SER A 160 6.72 -9.10 4.81
CA SER A 160 6.98 -10.37 5.50
C SER A 160 7.28 -10.17 7.00
N ASP A 161 8.00 -9.10 7.36
CA ASP A 161 8.23 -8.72 8.76
C ASP A 161 6.88 -8.46 9.47
N LEU A 162 5.88 -7.88 8.78
CA LEU A 162 4.53 -7.69 9.33
C LEU A 162 3.79 -8.99 9.67
N THR A 163 3.93 -10.01 8.82
CA THR A 163 3.19 -11.29 8.94
C THR A 163 3.83 -12.25 9.94
N THR A 164 5.15 -12.16 10.13
CA THR A 164 5.93 -13.10 10.95
C THR A 164 6.11 -12.69 12.41
N MET A 165 5.67 -11.49 12.80
CA MET A 165 5.67 -11.06 14.21
C MET A 165 4.59 -11.80 15.01
N TYR A 166 5.01 -12.56 16.03
CA TYR A 166 4.17 -13.26 17.01
C TYR A 166 4.47 -12.78 18.43
#